data_AF-A0A9Q1HGG9-F1
#
_entry.id   AF-A0A9Q1HGG9-F1
#
_cell.length_a   1.000
_cell.length_b   1.000
_cell.length_c   1.000
_cell.angle_alpha   90.00
_cell.angle_beta   90.00
_cell.angle_gamma   90.00
#
_symmetry.space_group_name_H-M   'P 1'
#
loop_
_entity.id
_entity.type
_entity.pdbx_description
1 polymer ?
#
loop_
_entity_poly.entity_id
_entity_poly.type
_entity_poly.pdbx_seq_one_letter_code
_entity_poly.pdbx_strand_id
1 'polypeptide(L)'
;MWHRSISLISRTLQKIKKDRAKGVIIVPLWPTQHWYAKLLTMTTNMPRTLPRGKHVLSLPGAEQHIHPLSHKLQLVACAVSGIACEASEFQRTLQTSSWLPGGPLPKSNTLLIRTDGSNSALDCRLMHFIPL
;
A
#
# COMPACT_ATOMS: atom_id res chain seq x y z
N MET A 1 -13.51 -18.97 -6.90
CA MET A 1 -13.23 -18.33 -8.21
C MET A 1 -12.69 -16.91 -7.98
N TRP A 2 -11.41 -16.76 -7.57
CA TRP A 2 -10.80 -15.46 -7.22
C TRP A 2 -9.57 -15.09 -8.07
N HIS A 3 -9.27 -15.90 -9.11
CA HIS A 3 -7.98 -15.84 -9.80
C HIS A 3 -7.88 -14.75 -10.88
N ARG A 4 -9.00 -14.18 -11.35
CA ARG A 4 -8.97 -13.22 -12.48
C ARG A 4 -8.72 -11.78 -12.04
N SER A 5 -9.26 -11.33 -10.90
CA SER A 5 -9.25 -9.91 -10.49
C SER A 5 -7.85 -9.40 -10.11
N ILE A 6 -6.98 -10.27 -9.61
CA ILE A 6 -5.61 -9.94 -9.19
C ILE A 6 -4.73 -9.58 -10.41
N SER A 7 -5.07 -10.07 -11.59
CA SER A 7 -4.36 -9.74 -12.83
C SER A 7 -4.56 -8.29 -13.27
N LEU A 8 -5.69 -7.65 -12.89
CA LEU A 8 -6.02 -6.28 -13.30
C LEU A 8 -5.13 -5.27 -12.58
N ILE A 9 -4.90 -5.40 -11.28
CA ILE A 9 -4.03 -4.47 -10.53
C ILE A 9 -2.62 -4.46 -11.14
N SER A 10 -2.05 -5.64 -11.40
CA SER A 10 -0.75 -5.78 -12.06
C SER A 10 -0.70 -5.12 -13.44
N ARG A 11 -1.75 -5.32 -14.25
CA ARG A 11 -1.87 -4.71 -15.59
C ARG A 11 -2.03 -3.19 -15.51
N THR A 12 -2.82 -2.69 -14.57
CA THR A 12 -3.00 -1.26 -14.32
C THR A 12 -1.67 -0.60 -13.94
N LEU A 13 -0.91 -1.19 -13.02
CA LEU A 13 0.43 -0.71 -12.67
C LEU A 13 1.38 -0.73 -13.86
N GLN A 14 1.33 -1.77 -14.71
CA GLN A 14 2.12 -1.81 -15.94
C GLN A 14 1.71 -0.70 -16.92
N LYS A 15 0.41 -0.44 -17.07
CA LYS A 15 -0.11 0.61 -17.97
C LYS A 15 0.29 2.00 -17.47
N ILE A 16 0.13 2.28 -16.18
CA ILE A 16 0.57 3.54 -15.55
C ILE A 16 2.06 3.77 -15.81
N LYS A 17 2.90 2.74 -15.62
CA LYS A 17 4.33 2.81 -15.90
C LYS A 17 4.62 3.08 -17.38
N LYS A 18 3.96 2.34 -18.29
CA LYS A 18 4.16 2.47 -19.74
C LYS A 18 3.79 3.87 -20.24
N ASP A 19 2.70 4.42 -19.74
CA ASP A 19 2.16 5.71 -20.17
C ASP A 19 2.79 6.89 -19.42
N ARG A 20 3.69 6.64 -18.46
CA ARG A 20 4.23 7.66 -17.53
C ARG A 20 3.11 8.45 -16.83
N ALA A 21 1.98 7.79 -16.59
CA ALA A 21 0.80 8.41 -16.02
C ALA A 21 0.95 8.59 -14.51
N LYS A 22 0.15 9.49 -13.94
CA LYS A 22 -0.01 9.66 -12.50
C LYS A 22 -1.46 9.41 -12.13
N GLY A 23 -1.71 8.92 -10.93
CA GLY A 23 -3.07 8.73 -10.46
C GLY A 23 -3.14 8.21 -9.04
N VAL A 24 -4.36 8.01 -8.58
CA VAL A 24 -4.65 7.33 -7.31
C VAL A 24 -5.21 5.96 -7.63
N ILE A 25 -4.61 4.93 -7.07
CA ILE A 25 -5.11 3.55 -7.17
C ILE A 25 -5.65 3.11 -5.81
N ILE A 26 -6.86 2.56 -5.80
CA ILE A 26 -7.48 1.98 -4.61
C ILE A 26 -7.34 0.47 -4.69
N VAL A 27 -6.70 -0.13 -3.70
CA VAL A 27 -6.41 -1.57 -3.66
C VAL A 27 -6.64 -2.13 -2.26
N PRO A 28 -6.86 -3.46 -2.14
CA PRO A 28 -6.83 -4.10 -0.83
C PRO A 28 -5.45 -4.02 -0.17
N LEU A 29 -5.40 -3.84 1.13
CA LEU A 29 -4.16 -3.93 1.92
C LEU A 29 -3.74 -5.40 2.05
N TRP A 30 -3.00 -5.91 1.06
CA TRP A 30 -2.52 -7.29 1.01
C TRP A 30 -1.00 -7.36 0.75
N PRO A 31 -0.18 -7.31 1.82
CA PRO A 31 1.27 -7.32 1.69
C PRO A 31 1.85 -8.58 1.02
N THR A 32 1.13 -9.70 1.08
CA THR A 32 1.59 -11.00 0.57
C THR A 32 1.45 -11.16 -0.95
N GLN A 33 0.88 -10.17 -1.66
CA GLN A 33 0.66 -10.26 -3.10
C GLN A 33 1.83 -9.68 -3.90
N HIS A 34 2.19 -10.34 -5.01
CA HIS A 34 3.32 -9.94 -5.87
C HIS A 34 3.22 -8.49 -6.42
N TRP A 35 2.01 -7.99 -6.68
CA TRP A 35 1.80 -6.63 -7.16
C TRP A 35 1.99 -5.57 -6.07
N TYR A 36 1.98 -5.96 -4.78
CA TYR A 36 2.05 -5.03 -3.66
C TYR A 36 3.42 -4.37 -3.57
N ALA A 37 4.51 -5.14 -3.68
CA ALA A 37 5.86 -4.58 -3.73
C ALA A 37 6.03 -3.60 -4.89
N LYS A 38 5.47 -3.94 -6.06
CA LYS A 38 5.50 -3.07 -7.25
C LYS A 38 4.67 -1.80 -7.07
N LEU A 39 3.54 -1.88 -6.38
CA LEU A 39 2.73 -0.71 -6.04
C LEU A 39 3.56 0.25 -5.18
N LEU A 40 4.19 -0.25 -4.10
CA LEU A 40 4.97 0.56 -3.18
C LEU A 40 6.18 1.24 -3.85
N THR A 41 6.81 0.61 -4.84
CA THR A 41 7.91 1.23 -5.61
C THR A 41 7.45 2.33 -6.57
N MET A 42 6.15 2.40 -6.87
CA MET A 42 5.56 3.42 -7.73
C MET A 42 4.84 4.51 -6.94
N THR A 43 4.69 4.34 -5.62
CA THR A 43 4.01 5.29 -4.74
C THR A 43 4.79 6.59 -4.61
N THR A 44 4.10 7.73 -4.67
CA THR A 44 4.70 9.08 -4.57
C THR A 44 4.23 9.86 -3.34
N ASN A 45 3.36 9.29 -2.51
CA ASN A 45 2.89 9.92 -1.27
C ASN A 45 2.50 8.84 -0.24
N MET A 46 2.37 9.21 1.04
CA MET A 46 1.93 8.29 2.09
C MET A 46 0.59 7.66 1.72
N PRO A 47 0.50 6.33 1.60
CA PRO A 47 -0.75 5.67 1.31
C PRO A 47 -1.77 5.93 2.41
N ARG A 48 -3.03 6.10 2.02
CA ARG A 48 -4.12 6.37 2.97
C ARG A 48 -5.04 5.19 3.16
N THR A 49 -5.38 4.84 4.39
CA THR A 49 -6.38 3.81 4.68
C THR A 49 -7.78 4.39 4.56
N LEU A 50 -8.63 3.69 3.81
CA LEU A 50 -10.05 4.03 3.68
C LEU A 50 -10.81 3.55 4.93
N PRO A 51 -11.82 4.30 5.41
CA PRO A 51 -12.66 3.88 6.52
C PRO A 51 -13.31 2.53 6.24
N ARG A 52 -13.37 1.65 7.24
CA ARG A 52 -14.09 0.37 7.13
C ARG A 52 -15.58 0.65 7.32
N GLY A 53 -16.36 0.57 6.23
CA GLY A 53 -17.80 0.83 6.24
C GLY A 53 -18.59 -0.32 5.63
N LYS A 54 -19.84 -0.51 6.08
CA LYS A 54 -20.76 -1.56 5.60
C LYS A 54 -21.03 -1.49 4.09
N HIS A 55 -20.83 -0.31 3.49
CA HIS A 55 -21.07 -0.02 2.07
C HIS A 55 -19.79 0.16 1.23
N VAL A 56 -18.61 -0.09 1.81
CA VAL A 56 -17.33 0.08 1.09
C VAL A 56 -17.08 -1.02 0.06
N LEU A 57 -17.69 -2.19 0.27
CA LEU A 57 -17.65 -3.32 -0.65
C LEU A 57 -19.07 -3.82 -0.91
N SER A 58 -19.56 -3.59 -2.11
CA SER A 58 -20.81 -4.15 -2.62
C SER A 58 -20.53 -5.26 -3.64
N LEU A 59 -21.41 -6.26 -3.70
CA LEU A 59 -21.39 -7.28 -4.74
C LEU A 59 -22.04 -6.73 -6.01
N PRO A 60 -21.39 -6.82 -7.18
CA PRO A 60 -22.04 -6.46 -8.44
C PRO A 60 -23.30 -7.32 -8.62
N GLY A 61 -24.47 -6.68 -8.74
CA GLY A 61 -25.77 -7.36 -8.87
C GLY A 61 -26.46 -7.75 -7.55
N ALA A 62 -25.86 -7.48 -6.39
CA ALA A 62 -26.45 -7.72 -5.07
C ALA A 62 -26.06 -6.61 -4.08
N GLU A 63 -26.39 -5.36 -4.41
CA GLU A 63 -26.03 -4.16 -3.62
C GLU A 63 -26.62 -4.17 -2.21
N GLN A 64 -27.71 -4.90 -2.00
CA GLN A 64 -28.37 -5.08 -0.70
C GLN A 64 -27.65 -6.08 0.22
N HIS A 65 -26.70 -6.87 -0.31
CA HIS A 65 -25.95 -7.86 0.46
C HIS A 65 -24.57 -7.32 0.82
N ILE A 66 -24.29 -7.25 2.12
CA ILE A 66 -22.97 -6.87 2.63
C ILE A 66 -21.96 -7.91 2.16
N HIS A 67 -20.90 -7.48 1.48
CA HIS A 67 -19.85 -8.39 1.02
C HIS A 67 -19.20 -9.11 2.23
N PRO A 68 -18.98 -10.44 2.21
CA PRO A 68 -18.43 -11.18 3.35
C PRO A 68 -17.07 -10.70 3.85
N LEU A 69 -16.29 -10.02 2.99
CA LEU A 69 -15.00 -9.43 3.35
C LEU A 69 -15.09 -7.96 3.80
N SER A 70 -16.27 -7.33 3.84
CA SER A 70 -16.44 -5.91 4.21
C SER A 70 -15.85 -5.54 5.57
N HIS A 71 -15.85 -6.48 6.51
CA HIS A 71 -15.31 -6.29 7.86
C HIS A 71 -13.82 -6.68 7.99
N LYS A 72 -13.29 -7.45 7.02
CA LYS A 72 -11.90 -7.98 7.05
C LYS A 72 -10.96 -7.26 6.09
N LEU A 73 -11.48 -6.68 5.02
CA LEU A 73 -10.69 -6.07 3.97
C LEU A 73 -10.52 -4.58 4.23
N GLN A 74 -9.28 -4.18 4.52
CA GLN A 74 -8.90 -2.78 4.56
C GLN A 74 -8.48 -2.35 3.16
N LEU A 75 -9.05 -1.25 2.66
CA LEU A 75 -8.63 -0.66 1.39
C LEU A 75 -7.62 0.47 1.65
N VAL A 76 -6.68 0.63 0.73
CA VAL A 76 -5.71 1.72 0.74
C VAL A 76 -5.73 2.46 -0.59
N ALA A 77 -5.67 3.79 -0.50
CA ALA A 77 -5.49 4.70 -1.62
C ALA A 77 -4.01 5.08 -1.71
N CYS A 78 -3.38 4.75 -2.83
CA CYS A 78 -1.98 5.07 -3.10
C CYS A 78 -1.91 6.07 -4.25
N ALA A 79 -1.26 7.22 -4.03
CA ALA A 79 -0.82 8.08 -5.12
C ALA A 79 0.37 7.40 -5.81
N VAL A 80 0.28 7.16 -7.12
CA VAL A 80 1.28 6.44 -7.90
C VAL A 80 1.71 7.23 -9.13
N SER A 81 2.96 7.05 -9.54
CA SER A 81 3.51 7.62 -10.76
C SER A 81 4.24 6.56 -11.59
N GLY A 82 4.07 6.65 -12.91
CA GLY A 82 4.86 5.89 -13.88
C GLY A 82 6.26 6.46 -14.10
N ILE A 83 6.56 7.64 -13.54
CA ILE A 83 7.85 8.32 -13.64
C ILE A 83 8.72 7.90 -12.45
N ALA A 84 9.79 7.14 -12.72
CA ALA A 84 10.63 6.54 -11.68
C ALA A 84 11.25 7.56 -10.71
N CYS A 85 11.64 8.73 -11.22
CA CYS A 85 12.27 9.78 -10.41
C CYS A 85 11.34 10.29 -9.30
N GLU A 86 10.04 10.42 -9.56
CA GLU A 86 9.08 10.96 -8.59
C GLU A 86 8.83 9.99 -7.42
N ALA A 87 8.72 8.70 -7.73
CA ALA A 87 8.62 7.68 -6.69
C ALA A 87 9.93 7.56 -5.90
N SER A 88 11.09 7.68 -6.56
CA SER A 88 12.38 7.67 -5.89
C SER A 88 12.60 8.88 -4.98
N GLU A 89 12.13 10.06 -5.39
CA GLU A 89 12.19 11.28 -4.59
C GLU A 89 11.37 11.12 -3.31
N PHE A 90 10.15 10.62 -3.43
CA PHE A 90 9.32 10.28 -2.28
C PHE A 90 10.01 9.25 -1.37
N GLN A 91 10.57 8.17 -1.93
CA GLN A 91 11.30 7.16 -1.16
C GLN A 91 12.50 7.73 -0.38
N ARG A 92 13.14 8.79 -0.88
CA ARG A 92 14.22 9.51 -0.17
C ARG A 92 13.70 10.33 1.01
N THR A 93 12.45 10.80 0.96
CA THR A 93 11.80 11.50 2.09
C THR A 93 11.34 10.54 3.19
N LEU A 94 11.19 9.24 2.89
CA LEU A 94 10.87 8.23 3.88
C LEU A 94 12.05 8.05 4.85
N GLN A 95 11.76 7.93 6.15
CA GLN A 95 12.78 7.59 7.12
C GLN A 95 13.41 6.25 6.75
N THR A 96 14.73 6.28 6.52
CA THR A 96 15.56 5.10 6.37
C THR A 96 15.59 4.36 7.71
N SER A 97 15.00 3.17 7.78
CA SER A 97 15.04 2.32 8.97
C SER A 97 16.24 1.37 8.97
N SER A 98 17.21 1.55 8.08
CA SER A 98 18.43 0.75 8.04
C SER A 98 19.50 1.33 8.97
N TRP A 99 20.04 0.48 9.82
CA TRP A 99 21.24 0.72 10.60
C TRP A 99 22.46 0.93 9.70
N LEU A 100 23.33 1.88 10.06
CA LEU A 100 24.72 1.89 9.60
C LEU A 100 25.48 0.79 10.39
N PRO A 101 26.24 -0.12 9.76
CA PRO A 101 27.02 -1.11 10.47
C PRO A 101 28.07 -0.43 11.37
N GLY A 102 27.98 -0.59 12.70
CA GLY A 102 29.02 -0.19 13.66
C GLY A 102 28.63 0.78 14.79
N GLY A 103 27.35 1.13 14.98
CA GLY A 103 26.92 2.03 16.08
C GLY A 103 26.69 1.31 17.44
N PRO A 104 26.78 2.04 18.58
CA PRO A 104 26.54 1.47 19.91
C PRO A 104 25.10 1.00 20.12
N LEU A 105 24.94 -0.07 20.91
CA LEU A 105 23.69 -0.82 21.10
C LEU A 105 22.58 0.06 21.75
N PRO A 106 21.38 0.18 21.15
CA PRO A 106 20.25 0.88 21.76
C PRO A 106 19.55 0.00 22.81
N LYS A 107 18.99 0.65 23.85
CA LYS A 107 18.22 0.00 24.93
C LYS A 107 16.84 -0.55 24.51
N SER A 108 16.42 -0.38 23.26
CA SER A 108 15.19 -0.98 22.71
C SER A 108 15.18 -0.87 21.18
N ASN A 109 14.94 -1.98 20.49
CA ASN A 109 14.90 -2.08 19.02
C ASN A 109 13.49 -1.98 18.42
N THR A 110 12.48 -1.72 19.24
CA THR A 110 11.09 -1.70 18.80
C THR A 110 10.49 -0.36 19.22
N LEU A 111 10.62 0.66 18.36
CA LEU A 111 9.72 1.80 18.46
C LEU A 111 8.30 1.25 18.29
N LEU A 112 7.49 1.55 19.30
CA LEU A 112 6.14 1.08 19.57
C LEU A 112 5.37 0.70 18.29
N ILE A 113 5.30 -0.60 18.02
CA ILE A 113 4.36 -1.13 17.03
C ILE A 113 2.98 -0.87 17.61
N ARG A 114 2.33 0.21 17.16
CA ARG A 114 0.90 0.38 17.39
C ARG A 114 0.22 -0.86 16.84
N THR A 115 -0.56 -1.51 17.68
CA THR A 115 -1.03 -2.90 17.59
C THR A 115 -2.01 -3.19 16.44
N ASP A 116 -2.10 -2.32 15.42
CA ASP A 116 -3.17 -2.29 14.41
C ASP A 116 -2.75 -2.74 13.00
N GLY A 117 -1.48 -3.10 12.78
CA GLY A 117 -1.02 -3.63 11.48
C GLY A 117 -0.94 -2.56 10.37
N SER A 118 -0.87 -1.28 10.71
CA SER A 118 -0.89 -0.14 9.78
C SER A 118 0.50 0.27 9.26
N ASN A 119 1.44 -0.68 9.14
CA ASN A 119 2.80 -0.40 8.69
C ASN A 119 3.23 -1.40 7.59
N SER A 120 4.00 -0.95 6.62
CA SER A 120 4.69 -1.82 5.66
C SER A 120 6.15 -1.41 5.54
N ALA A 121 7.03 -2.40 5.51
CA ALA A 121 8.46 -2.19 5.28
C ALA A 121 8.80 -2.54 3.82
N LEU A 122 9.40 -1.61 3.09
CA LEU A 122 9.96 -1.84 1.77
C LEU A 122 11.42 -1.38 1.80
N ASP A 123 12.35 -2.28 1.48
CA ASP A 123 13.78 -1.97 1.33
C ASP A 123 14.37 -1.20 2.53
N CYS A 124 14.12 -1.70 3.74
CA CYS A 124 14.51 -1.08 5.01
C CYS A 124 13.99 0.36 5.22
N ARG A 125 12.83 0.71 4.65
CA ARG A 125 12.10 1.96 4.92
C ARG A 125 10.70 1.66 5.42
N LEU A 126 10.27 2.39 6.45
CA LEU A 126 8.98 2.17 7.09
C LEU A 126 7.95 3.12 6.49
N MET A 127 6.90 2.55 5.90
CA MET A 127 5.73 3.29 5.43
C MET A 127 4.60 3.16 6.43
N HIS A 128 4.18 4.29 6.97
CA HIS A 128 2.99 4.41 7.80
C HIS A 128 1.78 4.68 6.91
N PHE A 129 0.70 3.93 7.14
CA PHE A 129 -0.57 4.21 6.50
C PHE A 129 -1.34 5.25 7.32
N ILE A 130 -1.72 6.36 6.69
CA ILE A 130 -2.46 7.44 7.36
C ILE A 130 -3.95 7.24 7.10
N PRO A 131 -4.83 7.22 8.12
CA PRO A 131 -6.27 7.21 7.89
C PRO A 131 -6.70 8.44 7.06
N LEU A 132 -7.65 8.22 6.14
CA LEU A 132 -8.32 9.29 5.40
C LEU A 132 -9.11 10.20 6.34
#